data_AF-U9U9Y3-F1
#
_entry.id   AF-U9U9Y3-F1
#
_cell.length_a   1.000
_cell.length_b   1.000
_cell.length_c   1.000
_cell.angle_alpha   90.00
_cell.angle_beta   90.00
_cell.angle_gamma   90.00
#
_symmetry.space_group_name_H-M   'P 1'
#
loop_
_entity.id
_entity.type
_entity.pdbx_description
1 polymer ?
#
loop_
_entity_poly.entity_id
_entity_poly.type
_entity_poly.pdbx_seq_one_letter_code
_entity_poly.pdbx_strand_id
1 'polypeptide(L)'
;EYEDVFRVDDNILFCNYCNVSVEWKRKSVVDNHCNSQKHISNIKSCEEKSNKTQQLTLSSTQAADESKKQLIEDLIEAFAIVNSLLPFLKKHIKNGGSILKAPTLRQIYLPDVFDRHYQSLSVVNTLFCYRNETKLVSVDFLERVNNTTMGQVLTTILTHFNISFNLPRLFLSDSAAYMKKCHREVLSPLMPQLIHVPCCAHIINLIGDTWRTLPQFRILKDFLDKVKEVFVNSPSRRGRYLAYLKMHGIFSPCKIPLYNKTRWNSWFRMIIYAKNHIIYWLNFFKEEFNDDKKHNTLAAINSCLQNEQELGIITIYLNFISSYANEFIQDLDFFQQLKKPVFPLVELRLQHLTAYIESYRNSTDFGPSLENLITQYRFDINEFYAIFRMAFEVAYNKFIAHIPNHPSRPLFNACQVFNPKYIYAGDLLRKNIRQYSVIKEFTNPSDDLLQEWGIYCGLENEFLGEIELDQYWLNKMTQLPILSNIALDYIWLPISSCSVERSFSMYNSLLDNDRQNLSKDSLKRLSMMYFNGRRI
;
A
#
# COMPACT_ATOMS: atom_id res chain seq x y z
N GLU A 1 44.43 -9.13 -61.38
CA GLU A 1 44.74 -10.58 -61.39
C GLU A 1 44.31 -11.30 -60.10
N TYR A 2 44.27 -10.65 -58.92
CA TYR A 2 43.82 -11.26 -57.66
C TYR A 2 42.96 -10.30 -56.80
N GLU A 3 41.85 -9.80 -57.34
CA GLU A 3 41.06 -8.70 -56.75
C GLU A 3 40.48 -9.01 -55.35
N ASP A 4 40.08 -10.25 -55.07
CA ASP A 4 39.46 -10.61 -53.78
C ASP A 4 40.46 -11.11 -52.72
N VAL A 5 41.71 -11.39 -53.14
CA VAL A 5 42.73 -12.01 -52.29
C VAL A 5 43.56 -10.97 -51.53
N PHE A 6 43.72 -9.79 -52.11
CA PHE A 6 44.55 -8.72 -51.55
C PHE A 6 43.81 -7.40 -51.45
N ARG A 7 44.15 -6.63 -50.42
CA ARG A 7 43.77 -5.23 -50.27
C ARG A 7 45.02 -4.36 -50.22
N VAL A 8 44.92 -3.13 -50.70
CA VAL A 8 45.99 -2.14 -50.60
C VAL A 8 45.64 -1.15 -49.50
N ASP A 9 46.56 -0.96 -48.56
CA ASP A 9 46.45 0.03 -47.50
C ASP A 9 47.81 0.74 -47.37
N ASP A 10 47.82 2.08 -47.43
CA ASP A 10 49.03 2.93 -47.43
C ASP A 10 50.18 2.43 -48.34
N ASN A 11 49.87 2.10 -49.61
CA ASN A 11 50.82 1.57 -50.61
C ASN A 11 51.45 0.19 -50.27
N ILE A 12 50.93 -0.51 -49.26
CA ILE A 12 51.33 -1.87 -48.89
C ILE A 12 50.23 -2.85 -49.31
N LEU A 13 50.62 -3.92 -50.01
CA LEU A 13 49.69 -4.97 -50.43
C LEU A 13 49.53 -5.98 -49.28
N PHE A 14 48.32 -6.13 -48.74
CA PHE A 14 48.00 -7.07 -47.68
C PHE A 14 47.17 -8.23 -48.18
N CYS A 15 47.50 -9.45 -47.77
CA CYS A 15 46.65 -10.61 -48.03
C CYS A 15 45.48 -10.65 -47.04
N ASN A 16 44.25 -10.71 -47.56
CA ASN A 16 43.03 -10.75 -46.75
C ASN A 16 42.91 -12.03 -45.90
N TYR A 17 43.45 -13.16 -46.39
CA TYR A 17 43.33 -14.46 -45.72
C TYR A 17 44.48 -14.75 -44.75
N CYS A 18 45.68 -14.22 -45.01
CA CYS A 18 46.86 -14.43 -44.18
C CYS A 18 47.13 -13.27 -43.21
N ASN A 19 46.51 -12.11 -43.44
CA ASN A 19 46.72 -10.87 -42.69
C ASN A 19 48.20 -10.48 -42.56
N VAL A 20 48.96 -10.64 -43.65
CA VAL A 20 50.38 -10.26 -43.76
C VAL A 20 50.58 -9.37 -44.97
N SER A 21 51.56 -8.46 -44.88
CA SER A 21 52.02 -7.67 -46.01
C SER A 21 52.81 -8.54 -46.99
N VAL A 22 52.55 -8.41 -48.29
CA VAL A 22 53.23 -9.11 -49.37
C VAL A 22 53.89 -8.09 -50.28
N GLU A 23 55.17 -8.26 -50.57
CA GLU A 23 55.88 -7.35 -51.47
C GLU A 23 55.40 -7.54 -52.91
N TRP A 24 54.94 -6.45 -53.53
CA TRP A 24 54.25 -6.48 -54.83
C TRP A 24 55.15 -6.09 -56.01
N LYS A 25 56.42 -5.75 -55.77
CA LYS A 25 57.38 -5.30 -56.80
C LYS A 25 57.75 -6.39 -57.82
N ARG A 26 57.50 -7.67 -57.50
CA ARG A 26 57.76 -8.81 -58.39
C ARG A 26 56.57 -9.76 -58.37
N LYS A 27 55.97 -10.02 -59.52
CA LYS A 27 54.80 -10.90 -59.67
C LYS A 27 55.04 -12.30 -59.06
N SER A 28 56.25 -12.85 -59.23
CA SER A 28 56.62 -14.15 -58.65
C SER A 28 56.52 -14.22 -57.11
N VAL A 29 56.67 -13.10 -56.40
CA VAL A 29 56.53 -13.06 -54.92
C VAL A 29 55.06 -13.17 -54.52
N VAL A 30 54.17 -12.52 -55.27
CA VAL A 30 52.72 -12.57 -55.06
C VAL A 30 52.19 -13.97 -55.42
N ASP A 31 52.63 -14.53 -56.55
CA ASP A 31 52.22 -15.87 -57.00
C ASP A 31 52.70 -16.95 -56.02
N ASN A 32 53.93 -16.86 -55.51
CA ASN A 32 54.46 -17.79 -54.52
C ASN A 32 53.73 -17.70 -53.17
N HIS A 33 53.27 -16.50 -52.78
CA HIS A 33 52.44 -16.34 -51.59
C HIS A 33 51.09 -17.07 -51.76
N CYS A 34 50.40 -16.83 -52.89
CA CYS A 34 49.10 -17.46 -53.21
C CYS A 34 49.19 -18.99 -53.29
N ASN A 35 50.30 -19.51 -53.82
CA ASN A 35 50.53 -20.94 -53.96
C ASN A 35 51.10 -21.60 -52.69
N SER A 36 51.37 -20.84 -51.63
CA SER A 36 51.90 -21.40 -50.39
C SER A 36 50.85 -22.26 -49.68
N GLN A 37 51.27 -23.40 -49.09
CA GLN A 37 50.35 -24.26 -48.35
C GLN A 37 49.66 -23.53 -47.18
N LYS A 38 50.34 -22.56 -46.58
CA LYS A 38 49.80 -21.73 -45.50
C LYS A 38 48.63 -20.87 -46.00
N HIS A 39 48.75 -20.26 -47.19
CA HIS A 39 47.70 -19.46 -47.78
C HIS A 39 46.48 -20.31 -48.17
N ILE A 40 46.71 -21.45 -48.83
CA ILE A 40 45.65 -22.38 -49.23
C ILE A 40 44.90 -22.93 -48.00
N SER A 41 45.60 -23.23 -46.91
CA SER A 41 44.98 -23.66 -45.65
C SER A 41 44.14 -22.56 -45.00
N ASN A 42 44.58 -21.31 -45.07
CA ASN A 42 43.87 -20.18 -44.49
C ASN A 42 42.57 -19.87 -45.25
N ILE A 43 42.57 -19.95 -46.59
CA ILE A 43 41.36 -19.80 -47.40
C ILE A 43 40.31 -20.84 -46.99
N LYS A 44 40.69 -22.12 -46.92
CA LYS A 44 39.78 -23.21 -46.48
C LYS A 44 39.21 -22.95 -45.08
N SER A 45 40.03 -22.46 -44.15
CA SER A 45 39.57 -22.12 -42.78
C SER A 45 38.61 -20.93 -42.73
N CYS A 46 38.72 -19.98 -43.67
CA CYS A 46 37.85 -18.81 -43.77
C CYS A 46 36.52 -19.15 -44.45
N GLU A 47 36.53 -20.01 -45.47
CA GLU A 47 35.31 -20.53 -46.11
C GLU A 47 34.48 -21.40 -45.15
N GLU A 48 35.14 -22.20 -44.30
CA GLU A 48 34.47 -22.96 -43.22
C GLU A 48 33.88 -22.07 -42.11
N LYS A 49 34.46 -20.89 -41.87
CA LYS A 49 33.93 -19.89 -40.91
C LYS A 49 32.74 -19.12 -41.50
N SER A 50 32.79 -18.77 -42.78
CA SER A 50 31.70 -18.06 -43.49
C SER A 50 30.39 -18.85 -43.47
N ASN A 51 30.48 -20.17 -43.68
CA ASN A 51 29.32 -21.08 -43.61
C ASN A 51 28.76 -21.28 -42.19
N LYS A 52 29.45 -20.84 -41.13
CA LYS A 52 28.98 -20.88 -39.73
C LYS A 52 28.38 -19.56 -39.22
N THR A 53 28.45 -18.47 -40.00
CA THR A 53 28.03 -17.13 -39.55
C THR A 53 26.70 -16.62 -40.09
N GLN A 54 25.89 -17.46 -40.76
CA GLN A 54 24.50 -17.12 -41.09
C GLN A 54 23.51 -17.85 -40.18
N GLN A 55 23.55 -17.55 -38.87
CA GLN A 55 22.40 -17.52 -37.96
C GLN A 55 22.88 -17.16 -36.54
N LEU A 56 22.83 -15.87 -36.18
CA LEU A 56 22.80 -15.43 -34.79
C LEU A 56 21.48 -14.69 -34.57
N THR A 57 20.54 -15.38 -33.93
CA THR A 57 19.25 -14.83 -33.50
C THR A 57 19.41 -14.04 -32.20
N LEU A 58 18.61 -12.97 -32.04
CA LEU A 58 18.50 -12.08 -30.86
C LEU A 58 18.43 -12.80 -29.51
N SER A 59 17.96 -14.05 -29.49
CA SER A 59 17.86 -14.92 -28.32
C SER A 59 19.22 -15.31 -27.73
N SER A 60 20.28 -15.40 -28.54
CA SER A 60 21.63 -15.77 -28.07
C SER A 60 22.34 -14.62 -27.34
N THR A 61 22.14 -13.38 -27.78
CA THR A 61 22.62 -12.16 -27.11
C THR A 61 21.86 -11.88 -25.81
N GLN A 62 20.54 -12.08 -25.80
CA GLN A 62 19.75 -11.98 -24.56
C GLN A 62 20.16 -13.04 -23.55
N ALA A 63 20.34 -14.30 -23.97
CA ALA A 63 20.78 -15.36 -23.07
C ALA A 63 22.18 -15.13 -22.48
N ALA A 64 23.10 -14.54 -23.24
CA ALA A 64 24.44 -14.19 -22.75
C ALA A 64 24.42 -13.02 -21.75
N ASP A 65 23.58 -12.01 -21.97
CA ASP A 65 23.41 -10.88 -21.05
C ASP A 65 22.63 -11.29 -19.79
N GLU A 66 21.61 -12.14 -19.90
CA GLU A 66 20.88 -12.72 -18.76
C GLU A 66 21.81 -13.59 -17.90
N SER A 67 22.66 -14.40 -18.54
CA SER A 67 23.64 -15.24 -17.86
C SER A 67 24.73 -14.42 -17.16
N LYS A 68 25.20 -13.31 -17.76
CA LYS A 68 26.10 -12.36 -17.12
C LYS A 68 25.46 -11.67 -15.92
N LYS A 69 24.21 -11.24 -16.07
CA LYS A 69 23.43 -10.60 -15.00
C LYS A 69 23.24 -11.57 -13.83
N GLN A 70 22.82 -12.80 -14.08
CA GLN A 70 22.67 -13.83 -13.04
C GLN A 70 24.00 -14.12 -12.33
N LEU A 71 25.11 -14.21 -13.08
CA LEU A 71 26.43 -14.42 -12.50
C LEU A 71 26.87 -13.27 -11.58
N ILE A 72 26.50 -12.03 -11.89
CA ILE A 72 26.78 -10.85 -11.06
C ILE A 72 25.92 -10.86 -9.80
N GLU A 73 24.65 -11.25 -9.91
CA GLU A 73 23.72 -11.35 -8.77
C GLU A 73 24.18 -12.44 -7.79
N ASP A 74 24.48 -13.62 -8.29
CA ASP A 74 24.97 -14.75 -7.50
C ASP A 74 26.34 -14.45 -6.84
N LEU A 75 27.21 -13.68 -7.52
CA LEU A 75 28.50 -13.24 -6.98
C LEU A 75 28.32 -12.32 -5.77
N ILE A 76 27.40 -11.36 -5.86
CA ILE A 76 27.15 -10.39 -4.78
C ILE A 76 26.44 -11.08 -3.60
N GLU A 77 25.54 -12.03 -3.86
CA GLU A 77 24.93 -12.87 -2.82
C GLU A 77 25.98 -13.74 -2.09
N ALA A 78 26.93 -14.31 -2.83
CA ALA A 78 28.06 -15.04 -2.24
C ALA A 78 29.00 -14.14 -1.42
N PHE A 79 29.13 -12.84 -1.75
CA PHE A 79 29.86 -11.87 -0.92
C PHE A 79 29.09 -11.44 0.33
N ALA A 80 27.75 -11.46 0.29
CA ALA A 80 26.91 -11.18 1.45
C ALA A 80 26.94 -12.31 2.51
N ILE A 81 27.29 -13.53 2.09
CA ILE A 81 27.40 -14.71 2.95
C ILE A 81 28.85 -15.22 2.88
N VAL A 82 29.70 -14.71 3.77
CA VAL A 82 31.19 -14.80 3.75
C VAL A 82 31.77 -16.24 3.61
N ASN A 83 30.98 -17.31 3.76
CA ASN A 83 31.44 -18.70 3.66
C ASN A 83 31.22 -19.40 2.30
N SER A 84 30.62 -18.74 1.31
CA SER A 84 30.19 -19.37 0.03
C SER A 84 31.14 -19.15 -1.16
N LEU A 85 32.26 -18.43 -0.96
CA LEU A 85 33.10 -17.92 -2.05
C LEU A 85 33.83 -19.01 -2.85
N LEU A 86 34.31 -20.07 -2.19
CA LEU A 86 35.19 -21.07 -2.81
C LEU A 86 34.46 -22.03 -3.78
N PRO A 87 33.26 -22.57 -3.45
CA PRO A 87 32.47 -23.35 -4.40
C PRO A 87 31.98 -22.50 -5.59
N PHE A 88 31.65 -21.23 -5.34
CA PHE A 88 31.19 -20.28 -6.35
C PHE A 88 32.25 -20.04 -7.44
N LEU A 89 33.50 -19.73 -7.06
CA LEU A 89 34.60 -19.49 -8.00
C LEU A 89 34.87 -20.71 -8.88
N LYS A 90 34.82 -21.92 -8.31
CA LYS A 90 35.00 -23.18 -9.06
C LYS A 90 33.87 -23.49 -10.03
N LYS A 91 32.64 -23.09 -9.70
CA LYS A 91 31.45 -23.36 -10.51
C LYS A 91 31.33 -22.38 -11.69
N HIS A 92 31.63 -21.10 -11.47
CA HIS A 92 31.28 -20.02 -12.41
C HIS A 92 32.48 -19.37 -13.11
N ILE A 93 33.71 -19.54 -12.62
CA ILE A 93 34.92 -19.05 -13.30
C ILE A 93 35.62 -20.23 -13.98
N LYS A 94 35.20 -20.54 -15.21
CA LYS A 94 35.99 -21.37 -16.13
C LYS A 94 36.77 -20.43 -17.06
N ASN A 95 38.09 -20.57 -17.11
CA ASN A 95 39.00 -19.87 -18.03
C ASN A 95 39.23 -18.36 -17.79
N GLY A 96 39.22 -17.90 -16.54
CA GLY A 96 39.84 -16.60 -16.19
C GLY A 96 39.19 -15.34 -16.79
N GLY A 97 37.86 -15.33 -16.95
CA GLY A 97 37.13 -14.11 -17.34
C GLY A 97 37.28 -12.97 -16.32
N SER A 98 37.47 -11.75 -16.81
CA SER A 98 37.71 -10.54 -16.01
C SER A 98 36.51 -10.16 -15.13
N ILE A 99 36.70 -10.21 -13.81
CA ILE A 99 35.78 -9.71 -12.79
C ILE A 99 35.67 -8.17 -12.93
N LEU A 100 34.46 -7.62 -12.86
CA LEU A 100 34.22 -6.17 -12.91
C LEU A 100 34.93 -5.44 -11.77
N LYS A 101 35.38 -4.20 -12.03
CA LYS A 101 36.10 -3.39 -11.03
C LYS A 101 35.17 -3.02 -9.86
N ALA A 102 35.72 -3.00 -8.64
CA ALA A 102 34.99 -2.71 -7.40
C ALA A 102 34.10 -1.43 -7.39
N PRO A 103 34.44 -0.34 -8.09
CA PRO A 103 33.55 0.84 -8.17
C PRO A 103 32.24 0.55 -8.92
N THR A 104 32.31 -0.21 -10.03
CA THR A 104 31.16 -0.59 -10.84
C THR A 104 30.20 -1.49 -10.07
N LEU A 105 30.74 -2.43 -9.30
CA LEU A 105 29.94 -3.28 -8.40
C LEU A 105 29.25 -2.44 -7.32
N ARG A 106 29.97 -1.52 -6.66
CA ARG A 106 29.43 -0.70 -5.56
C ARG A 106 28.40 0.35 -5.99
N GLN A 107 28.57 0.96 -7.15
CA GLN A 107 27.75 2.11 -7.57
C GLN A 107 26.54 1.73 -8.40
N ILE A 108 26.59 0.61 -9.13
CA ILE A 108 25.54 0.23 -10.09
C ILE A 108 24.76 -0.97 -9.55
N TYR A 109 25.44 -2.04 -9.16
CA TYR A 109 24.77 -3.32 -8.86
C TYR A 109 24.46 -3.51 -7.38
N LEU A 110 25.29 -3.00 -6.47
CA LEU A 110 25.08 -3.12 -5.04
C LEU A 110 23.79 -2.41 -4.57
N PRO A 111 23.44 -1.20 -5.05
CA PRO A 111 22.17 -0.56 -4.70
C PRO A 111 20.96 -1.40 -5.14
N ASP A 112 20.95 -1.89 -6.39
CA ASP A 112 19.85 -2.70 -6.92
C ASP A 112 19.70 -4.07 -6.20
N VAL A 113 20.82 -4.70 -5.80
CA VAL A 113 20.80 -5.95 -5.02
C VAL A 113 20.44 -5.68 -3.56
N PHE A 114 20.94 -4.59 -2.98
CA PHE A 114 20.56 -4.14 -1.64
C PHE A 114 19.07 -3.86 -1.59
N ASP A 115 18.51 -3.12 -2.55
CA ASP A 115 17.10 -2.84 -2.66
C ASP A 115 16.28 -4.12 -2.85
N ARG A 116 16.73 -5.09 -3.65
CA ARG A 116 16.06 -6.39 -3.78
C ARG A 116 16.09 -7.21 -2.50
N HIS A 117 17.23 -7.27 -1.81
CA HIS A 117 17.35 -7.97 -0.53
C HIS A 117 16.53 -7.26 0.56
N TYR A 118 16.49 -5.93 0.54
CA TYR A 118 15.70 -5.13 1.46
C TYR A 118 14.20 -5.29 1.22
N GLN A 119 13.77 -5.26 -0.04
CA GLN A 119 12.39 -5.53 -0.46
C GLN A 119 11.95 -6.97 -0.13
N SER A 120 12.89 -7.90 0.08
CA SER A 120 12.59 -9.28 0.50
C SER A 120 12.29 -9.41 2.01
N LEU A 121 12.68 -8.41 2.82
CA LEU A 121 12.45 -8.42 4.27
C LEU A 121 11.13 -7.72 4.62
N SER A 122 10.34 -8.36 5.47
CA SER A 122 9.15 -7.74 6.05
C SER A 122 9.52 -6.83 7.21
N VAL A 123 8.99 -5.61 7.20
CA VAL A 123 9.21 -4.63 8.28
C VAL A 123 8.05 -4.70 9.27
N VAL A 124 8.35 -4.87 10.55
CA VAL A 124 7.39 -4.88 11.66
C VAL A 124 7.69 -3.72 12.58
N ASN A 125 6.72 -2.81 12.73
CA ASN A 125 6.83 -1.67 13.62
C ASN A 125 5.93 -1.88 14.83
N THR A 126 6.51 -1.78 16.04
CA THR A 126 5.79 -1.95 17.31
C THR A 126 5.69 -0.61 18.02
N LEU A 127 4.47 -0.22 18.39
CA LEU A 127 4.20 1.03 19.10
C LEU A 127 3.62 0.72 20.48
N PHE A 128 4.01 1.51 21.47
CA PHE A 128 3.32 1.56 22.77
C PHE A 128 2.40 2.77 22.82
N CYS A 129 1.19 2.54 23.31
CA CYS A 129 0.18 3.56 23.51
C CYS A 129 -0.15 3.62 25.00
N TYR A 130 -0.09 4.82 25.58
CA TYR A 130 -0.54 5.10 26.93
C TYR A 130 -1.23 6.46 26.94
N ARG A 131 -2.54 6.46 27.22
CA ARG A 131 -3.40 7.64 27.07
C ARG A 131 -3.23 8.29 25.69
N ASN A 132 -3.05 9.60 25.64
CA ASN A 132 -2.87 10.35 24.40
C ASN A 132 -1.46 10.22 23.79
N GLU A 133 -0.53 9.52 24.45
CA GLU A 133 0.83 9.34 23.95
C GLU A 133 0.98 8.01 23.20
N THR A 134 1.62 8.08 22.03
CA THR A 134 1.97 6.92 21.22
C THR A 134 3.43 7.03 20.81
N LYS A 135 4.23 6.00 21.08
CA LYS A 135 5.66 5.96 20.75
C LYS A 135 6.00 4.72 19.93
N LEU A 136 6.80 4.90 18.89
CA LEU A 136 7.42 3.80 18.16
C LEU A 136 8.61 3.28 18.99
N VAL A 137 8.52 2.04 19.43
CA VAL A 137 9.49 1.43 20.37
C VAL A 137 10.36 0.35 19.74
N SER A 138 9.91 -0.23 18.62
CA SER A 138 10.74 -1.15 17.84
C SER A 138 10.42 -1.09 16.36
N VAL A 139 11.44 -1.35 15.55
CA VAL A 139 11.40 -1.58 14.10
C VAL A 139 12.18 -2.87 13.86
N ASP A 140 11.54 -3.90 13.33
CA ASP A 140 12.11 -5.22 13.15
C ASP A 140 12.04 -5.67 11.69
N PHE A 141 13.15 -6.22 11.19
CA PHE A 141 13.27 -6.72 9.82
C PHE A 141 13.28 -8.24 9.88
N LEU A 142 12.22 -8.86 9.37
CA LEU A 142 11.99 -10.29 9.45
C LEU A 142 11.99 -10.91 8.06
N GLU A 143 12.68 -12.04 7.88
CA GLU A 143 12.63 -12.82 6.63
C GLU A 143 11.25 -13.45 6.42
N ARG A 144 10.56 -13.82 7.50
CA ARG A 144 9.22 -14.40 7.49
C ARG A 144 8.40 -13.84 8.64
N VAL A 145 7.15 -13.50 8.34
CA VAL A 145 6.18 -13.04 9.34
C VAL A 145 5.09 -14.09 9.50
N ASN A 146 4.99 -14.64 10.70
CA ASN A 146 3.92 -15.56 11.11
C ASN A 146 3.56 -15.35 12.59
N ASN A 147 2.62 -16.14 13.10
CA ASN A 147 2.16 -16.02 14.49
C ASN A 147 3.28 -16.19 15.53
N THR A 148 4.21 -17.12 15.29
CA THR A 148 5.29 -17.45 16.24
C THR A 148 6.36 -16.37 16.24
N THR A 149 6.78 -15.92 15.06
CA THR A 149 7.77 -14.84 14.94
C THR A 149 7.25 -13.54 15.54
N MET A 150 5.98 -13.21 15.32
CA MET A 150 5.34 -12.03 15.93
C MET A 150 5.27 -12.15 17.45
N GLY A 151 4.90 -13.32 17.97
CA GLY A 151 4.89 -13.58 19.40
C GLY A 151 6.28 -13.42 20.03
N GLN A 152 7.32 -13.97 19.40
CA GLN A 152 8.71 -13.82 19.84
C GLN A 152 9.15 -12.35 19.85
N VAL A 153 8.87 -11.59 18.78
CA VAL A 153 9.19 -10.17 18.69
C VAL A 153 8.53 -9.40 19.84
N LEU A 154 7.22 -9.56 20.03
CA LEU A 154 6.48 -8.83 21.07
C LEU A 154 6.95 -9.18 22.48
N THR A 155 7.21 -10.46 22.75
CA THR A 155 7.69 -10.94 24.06
C THR A 155 9.10 -10.42 24.35
N THR A 156 9.97 -10.38 23.33
CA THR A 156 11.33 -9.83 23.42
C THR A 156 11.29 -8.33 23.72
N ILE A 157 10.42 -7.59 23.04
CA ILE A 157 10.25 -6.14 23.26
C ILE A 157 9.78 -5.88 24.70
N LEU A 158 8.76 -6.58 25.18
CA LEU A 158 8.27 -6.40 26.56
C LEU A 158 9.37 -6.69 27.59
N THR A 159 10.15 -7.76 27.39
CA THR A 159 11.29 -8.10 28.25
C THR A 159 12.39 -7.04 28.19
N HIS A 160 12.70 -6.53 27.00
CA HIS A 160 13.71 -5.47 26.79
C HIS A 160 13.37 -4.18 27.55
N PHE A 161 12.10 -3.78 27.57
CA PHE A 161 11.62 -2.63 28.31
C PHE A 161 11.26 -2.93 29.78
N ASN A 162 11.51 -4.15 30.26
CA ASN A 162 11.16 -4.62 31.60
C ASN A 162 9.67 -4.41 31.95
N ILE A 163 8.78 -4.62 30.97
CA ILE A 163 7.33 -4.50 31.14
C ILE A 163 6.77 -5.85 31.56
N SER A 164 6.13 -5.89 32.73
CA SER A 164 5.42 -7.08 33.20
C SER A 164 4.32 -7.49 32.22
N PHE A 165 4.21 -8.78 31.94
CA PHE A 165 3.15 -9.37 31.12
C PHE A 165 1.74 -9.11 31.68
N ASN A 166 1.59 -8.68 32.94
CA ASN A 166 0.30 -8.31 33.52
C ASN A 166 -0.16 -6.88 33.18
N LEU A 167 0.71 -6.06 32.58
CA LEU A 167 0.43 -4.64 32.30
C LEU A 167 -0.31 -4.42 30.97
N PRO A 168 0.09 -5.02 29.83
CA PRO A 168 -0.61 -4.83 28.57
C PRO A 168 -2.08 -5.25 28.66
N ARG A 169 -2.97 -4.34 28.25
CA ARG A 169 -4.44 -4.56 28.23
C ARG A 169 -4.98 -4.80 26.83
N LEU A 170 -4.42 -4.12 25.83
CA LEU A 170 -4.82 -4.26 24.43
C LEU A 170 -3.64 -4.62 23.55
N PHE A 171 -3.94 -5.44 22.55
CA PHE A 171 -3.08 -5.71 21.41
C PHE A 171 -3.82 -5.32 20.13
N LEU A 172 -3.37 -4.25 19.47
CA LEU A 172 -3.95 -3.77 18.23
C LEU A 172 -3.11 -4.21 17.03
N SER A 173 -3.75 -4.80 16.03
CA SER A 173 -3.11 -5.19 14.78
C SER A 173 -4.05 -5.07 13.59
N ASP A 174 -3.56 -5.35 12.38
CA ASP A 174 -4.46 -5.64 11.26
C ASP A 174 -5.37 -6.85 11.57
N SER A 175 -6.37 -7.09 10.72
CA SER A 175 -7.27 -8.25 10.86
C SER A 175 -6.69 -9.54 10.23
N ALA A 176 -5.37 -9.65 10.05
CA ALA A 176 -4.76 -10.80 9.40
C ALA A 176 -4.88 -12.08 10.26
N ALA A 177 -5.04 -13.22 9.58
CA ALA A 177 -5.23 -14.51 10.24
C ALA A 177 -4.06 -14.89 11.17
N TYR A 178 -2.83 -14.59 10.78
CA TYR A 178 -1.65 -14.90 11.59
C TYR A 178 -1.55 -14.02 12.85
N MET A 179 -2.05 -12.78 12.83
CA MET A 179 -2.10 -11.91 14.02
C MET A 179 -3.17 -12.37 15.02
N LYS A 180 -4.34 -12.77 14.52
CA LYS A 180 -5.37 -13.42 15.36
C LYS A 180 -4.84 -14.71 15.99
N LYS A 181 -4.10 -15.51 15.21
CA LYS A 181 -3.44 -16.73 15.68
C LYS A 181 -2.33 -16.42 16.70
N CYS A 182 -1.55 -15.37 16.50
CA CYS A 182 -0.53 -14.89 17.45
C CYS A 182 -1.14 -14.54 18.80
N HIS A 183 -2.24 -13.76 18.80
CA HIS A 183 -2.95 -13.44 20.03
C HIS A 183 -3.43 -14.72 20.73
N ARG A 184 -4.18 -15.56 20.02
CA ARG A 184 -4.82 -16.75 20.63
C ARG A 184 -3.82 -17.77 21.16
N GLU A 185 -2.75 -18.05 20.41
CA GLU A 185 -1.87 -19.20 20.70
C GLU A 185 -0.57 -18.80 21.41
N VAL A 186 -0.15 -17.53 21.34
CA VAL A 186 1.12 -17.08 21.93
C VAL A 186 0.90 -16.05 23.03
N LEU A 187 0.17 -14.97 22.73
CA LEU A 187 0.06 -13.86 23.68
C LEU A 187 -0.95 -14.12 24.80
N SER A 188 -2.13 -14.67 24.49
CA SER A 188 -3.19 -14.93 25.47
C SER A 188 -2.76 -15.92 26.57
N PRO A 189 -2.04 -17.03 26.28
CA PRO A 189 -1.48 -17.89 27.33
C PRO A 189 -0.50 -17.18 28.28
N LEU A 190 0.24 -16.18 27.78
CA LEU A 190 1.20 -15.40 28.57
C LEU A 190 0.57 -14.19 29.29
N MET A 191 -0.50 -13.65 28.70
CA MET A 191 -1.18 -12.42 29.12
C MET A 191 -2.70 -12.64 29.02
N PRO A 192 -3.32 -13.39 29.95
CA PRO A 192 -4.74 -13.77 29.85
C PRO A 192 -5.71 -12.58 29.84
N GLN A 193 -5.29 -11.43 30.37
CA GLN A 193 -6.06 -10.19 30.36
C GLN A 193 -5.98 -9.40 29.05
N LEU A 194 -5.11 -9.81 28.11
CA LEU A 194 -4.85 -9.08 26.88
C LEU A 194 -5.99 -9.27 25.88
N ILE A 195 -6.62 -8.16 25.48
CA ILE A 195 -7.70 -8.16 24.50
C ILE A 195 -7.12 -7.83 23.11
N HIS A 196 -7.45 -8.64 22.10
CA HIS A 196 -7.07 -8.36 20.72
C HIS A 196 -8.07 -7.41 20.06
N VAL A 197 -7.55 -6.34 19.49
CA VAL A 197 -8.28 -5.36 18.69
C VAL A 197 -7.82 -5.49 17.24
N PRO A 198 -8.51 -6.27 16.39
CA PRO A 198 -8.37 -6.11 14.95
C PRO A 198 -8.70 -4.66 14.54
N CYS A 199 -7.91 -4.08 13.66
CA CYS A 199 -8.06 -2.67 13.29
C CYS A 199 -9.40 -2.42 12.58
N CYS A 200 -10.27 -1.58 13.17
CA CYS A 200 -11.55 -1.22 12.59
C CYS A 200 -11.37 -0.49 11.26
N ALA A 201 -10.45 0.46 11.18
CA ALA A 201 -10.17 1.19 9.94
C ALA A 201 -9.75 0.26 8.79
N HIS A 202 -8.92 -0.75 9.07
CA HIS A 202 -8.56 -1.76 8.07
C HIS A 202 -9.80 -2.58 7.63
N ILE A 203 -10.66 -2.98 8.57
CA ILE A 203 -11.90 -3.69 8.26
C ILE A 203 -12.86 -2.84 7.41
N ILE A 204 -13.07 -1.56 7.75
CA ILE A 204 -13.91 -0.65 6.95
C ILE A 204 -13.33 -0.45 5.56
N ASN A 205 -12.01 -0.31 5.44
CA ASN A 205 -11.35 -0.26 4.14
C ASN A 205 -11.61 -1.53 3.32
N LEU A 206 -11.53 -2.72 3.92
CA LEU A 206 -11.85 -3.98 3.24
C LEU A 206 -13.31 -4.07 2.80
N ILE A 207 -14.24 -3.55 3.60
CA ILE A 207 -15.68 -3.48 3.26
C ILE A 207 -15.87 -2.56 2.06
N GLY A 208 -15.34 -1.33 2.09
CA GLY A 208 -15.44 -0.41 0.96
C GLY A 208 -14.74 -0.92 -0.30
N ASP A 209 -13.63 -1.66 -0.16
CA ASP A 209 -12.89 -2.23 -1.29
C ASP A 209 -13.72 -3.23 -2.10
N THR A 210 -14.73 -3.86 -1.50
CA THR A 210 -15.64 -4.76 -2.21
C THR A 210 -16.33 -4.09 -3.39
N TRP A 211 -16.69 -2.80 -3.26
CA TRP A 211 -17.30 -2.02 -4.34
C TRP A 211 -16.29 -1.79 -5.46
N ARG A 212 -15.03 -1.47 -5.12
CA ARG A 212 -13.97 -1.30 -6.12
C ARG A 212 -13.72 -2.58 -6.93
N THR A 213 -13.82 -3.74 -6.28
CA THR A 213 -13.58 -5.04 -6.93
C THR A 213 -14.83 -5.67 -7.53
N LEU A 214 -16.00 -5.01 -7.42
CA LEU A 214 -17.26 -5.53 -7.93
C LEU A 214 -17.21 -5.63 -9.47
N PRO A 215 -17.43 -6.82 -10.07
CA PRO A 215 -17.31 -7.01 -11.52
C PRO A 215 -18.18 -6.06 -12.35
N GLN A 216 -19.35 -5.67 -11.83
CA GLN A 216 -20.30 -4.78 -12.48
C GLN A 216 -19.76 -3.35 -12.60
N PHE A 217 -18.89 -2.92 -11.69
CA PHE A 217 -18.21 -1.62 -11.76
C PHE A 217 -16.89 -1.68 -12.55
N ARG A 218 -16.61 -2.77 -13.25
CA ARG A 218 -15.35 -2.95 -14.01
C ARG A 218 -15.14 -1.84 -15.05
N ILE A 219 -16.17 -1.44 -15.78
CA ILE A 219 -16.06 -0.35 -16.78
C ILE A 219 -15.57 0.95 -16.13
N LEU A 220 -16.15 1.34 -15.00
CA LEU A 220 -15.74 2.53 -14.26
C LEU A 220 -14.31 2.38 -13.72
N LYS A 221 -13.99 1.22 -13.14
CA LYS A 221 -12.64 0.96 -12.60
C LYS A 221 -11.59 1.04 -13.69
N ASP A 222 -11.77 0.34 -14.81
CA ASP A 222 -10.82 0.29 -15.91
C ASP A 222 -10.67 1.66 -16.59
N PHE A 223 -11.76 2.45 -16.66
CA PHE A 223 -11.72 3.84 -17.08
C PHE A 223 -10.87 4.72 -16.15
N LEU A 224 -11.13 4.69 -14.85
CA LEU A 224 -10.38 5.47 -13.86
C LEU A 224 -8.90 5.03 -13.75
N ASP A 225 -8.61 3.76 -13.98
CA ASP A 225 -7.23 3.23 -14.03
C ASP A 225 -6.45 3.86 -15.18
N LYS A 226 -7.05 3.97 -16.38
CA LYS A 226 -6.45 4.64 -17.55
C LYS A 226 -6.27 6.14 -17.31
N VAL A 227 -7.28 6.81 -16.75
CA VAL A 227 -7.20 8.24 -16.40
C VAL A 227 -6.05 8.48 -15.41
N LYS A 228 -5.94 7.62 -14.39
CA LYS A 228 -4.84 7.66 -13.43
C LYS A 228 -3.49 7.48 -14.12
N GLU A 229 -3.34 6.46 -14.96
CA GLU A 229 -2.10 6.18 -15.70
C GLU A 229 -1.64 7.41 -16.51
N VAL A 230 -2.55 8.00 -17.29
CA VAL A 230 -2.27 9.16 -18.15
C VAL A 230 -1.80 10.38 -17.35
N PHE A 231 -2.37 10.60 -16.15
CA PHE A 231 -1.91 11.66 -15.26
C PHE A 231 -0.66 11.28 -14.47
N VAL A 232 -0.44 10.02 -14.10
CA VAL A 232 0.78 9.55 -13.42
C VAL A 232 2.01 9.71 -14.30
N ASN A 233 1.90 9.31 -15.56
CA ASN A 233 3.03 9.27 -16.46
C ASN A 233 3.42 10.65 -17.03
N SER A 234 2.54 11.65 -16.92
CA SER A 234 2.78 12.99 -17.47
C SER A 234 2.42 14.10 -16.48
N PRO A 235 3.39 14.63 -15.71
CA PRO A 235 3.21 15.80 -14.88
C PRO A 235 2.80 17.05 -15.68
N SER A 236 3.31 17.20 -16.91
CA SER A 236 2.95 18.32 -17.80
C SER A 236 1.46 18.27 -18.18
N ARG A 237 0.91 17.09 -18.47
CA ARG A 237 -0.53 16.91 -18.73
C ARG A 237 -1.39 17.27 -17.53
N ARG A 238 -0.96 16.95 -16.30
CA ARG A 238 -1.65 17.45 -15.10
C ARG A 238 -1.65 18.98 -15.05
N GLY A 239 -0.53 19.61 -15.39
CA GLY A 239 -0.42 21.06 -15.48
C GLY A 239 -1.40 21.65 -16.51
N ARG A 240 -1.44 21.07 -17.72
CA ARG A 240 -2.39 21.45 -18.78
C ARG A 240 -3.84 21.28 -18.33
N TYR A 241 -4.18 20.18 -17.68
CA TYR A 241 -5.53 19.97 -17.17
C TYR A 241 -5.94 21.03 -16.13
N LEU A 242 -5.06 21.39 -15.19
CA LEU A 242 -5.35 22.45 -14.24
C LEU A 242 -5.54 23.81 -14.93
N ALA A 243 -4.77 24.11 -15.97
CA ALA A 243 -4.96 25.31 -16.78
C ALA A 243 -6.31 25.27 -17.53
N TYR A 244 -6.66 24.13 -18.12
CA TYR A 244 -7.94 23.90 -18.79
C TYR A 244 -9.12 24.17 -17.85
N LEU A 245 -9.06 23.67 -16.62
CA LEU A 245 -10.11 23.92 -15.61
C LEU A 245 -10.25 25.40 -15.26
N LYS A 246 -9.14 26.15 -15.16
CA LYS A 246 -9.18 27.61 -14.94
C LYS A 246 -9.87 28.35 -16.08
N MET A 247 -9.57 27.95 -17.32
CA MET A 247 -10.20 28.55 -18.51
C MET A 247 -11.71 28.29 -18.56
N HIS A 248 -12.17 27.20 -17.95
CA HIS A 248 -13.58 26.81 -17.87
C HIS A 248 -14.28 27.24 -16.57
N GLY A 249 -13.74 28.24 -15.86
CA GLY A 249 -14.42 28.88 -14.72
C GLY A 249 -14.11 28.30 -13.34
N ILE A 250 -13.21 27.32 -13.22
CA ILE A 250 -12.74 26.83 -11.91
C ILE A 250 -11.53 27.63 -11.47
N PHE A 251 -11.73 28.68 -10.67
CA PHE A 251 -10.66 29.62 -10.27
C PHE A 251 -9.54 28.98 -9.44
N SER A 252 -9.86 27.97 -8.62
CA SER A 252 -8.89 27.25 -7.78
C SER A 252 -9.01 25.73 -7.95
N PRO A 253 -8.56 25.18 -9.10
CA PRO A 253 -8.72 23.76 -9.37
C PRO A 253 -7.79 22.93 -8.48
N CYS A 254 -8.34 21.90 -7.85
CA CYS A 254 -7.56 20.93 -7.11
C CYS A 254 -6.97 19.85 -8.04
N LYS A 255 -5.80 19.33 -7.66
CA LYS A 255 -5.19 18.19 -8.35
C LYS A 255 -6.08 16.97 -8.19
N ILE A 256 -6.21 16.18 -9.26
CA ILE A 256 -6.88 14.89 -9.20
C ILE A 256 -6.27 14.02 -8.08
N PRO A 257 -7.08 13.52 -7.13
CA PRO A 257 -6.61 12.64 -6.07
C PRO A 257 -6.37 11.25 -6.68
N LEU A 258 -5.13 11.00 -7.10
CA LEU A 258 -4.77 9.73 -7.73
C LEU A 258 -4.75 8.63 -6.70
N TYR A 259 -5.66 7.67 -6.87
CA TYR A 259 -5.79 6.60 -5.91
C TYR A 259 -4.54 5.73 -5.87
N ASN A 260 -4.20 5.20 -4.69
CA ASN A 260 -3.21 4.15 -4.55
C ASN A 260 -3.75 3.09 -3.58
N LYS A 261 -3.32 1.84 -3.75
CA LYS A 261 -3.85 0.72 -2.95
C LYS A 261 -3.50 0.86 -1.46
N THR A 262 -2.46 1.63 -1.14
CA THR A 262 -1.91 1.79 0.20
C THR A 262 -2.47 2.99 0.98
N ARG A 263 -3.18 3.93 0.34
CA ARG A 263 -3.89 5.02 1.04
C ARG A 263 -5.38 4.71 0.99
N TRP A 264 -5.92 4.41 2.16
CA TRP A 264 -7.34 4.17 2.38
C TRP A 264 -8.18 5.36 1.89
N ASN A 265 -9.42 5.09 1.48
CA ASN A 265 -10.35 6.05 0.84
C ASN A 265 -9.91 6.67 -0.49
N SER A 266 -8.68 6.45 -0.98
CA SER A 266 -8.17 7.18 -2.14
C SER A 266 -8.93 6.90 -3.45
N TRP A 267 -9.49 5.69 -3.62
CA TRP A 267 -10.35 5.36 -4.76
C TRP A 267 -11.68 6.11 -4.72
N PHE A 268 -12.34 6.14 -3.57
CA PHE A 268 -13.58 6.92 -3.40
C PHE A 268 -13.35 8.41 -3.58
N ARG A 269 -12.22 8.95 -3.10
CA ARG A 269 -11.85 10.35 -3.35
C ARG A 269 -11.66 10.65 -4.84
N MET A 270 -11.09 9.71 -5.61
CA MET A 270 -11.00 9.81 -7.07
C MET A 270 -12.37 9.77 -7.75
N ILE A 271 -13.30 8.95 -7.25
CA ILE A 271 -14.69 8.91 -7.74
C ILE A 271 -15.43 10.23 -7.49
N ILE A 272 -15.35 10.78 -6.27
CA ILE A 272 -15.99 12.06 -5.93
C ILE A 272 -15.44 13.18 -6.82
N TYR A 273 -14.11 13.18 -7.05
CA TYR A 273 -13.50 14.09 -8.01
C TYR A 273 -14.03 13.85 -9.43
N ALA A 274 -14.02 12.61 -9.91
CA ALA A 274 -14.48 12.26 -11.25
C ALA A 274 -15.95 12.66 -11.49
N LYS A 275 -16.86 12.43 -10.53
CA LYS A 275 -18.27 12.86 -10.60
C LYS A 275 -18.39 14.35 -10.96
N ASN A 276 -17.59 15.19 -10.31
CA ASN A 276 -17.65 16.64 -10.51
C ASN A 276 -16.87 17.12 -11.75
N HIS A 277 -16.00 16.26 -12.30
CA HIS A 277 -15.05 16.65 -13.34
C HIS A 277 -15.28 15.96 -14.70
N ILE A 278 -16.14 14.94 -14.77
CA ILE A 278 -16.39 14.14 -15.97
C ILE A 278 -16.83 14.99 -17.17
N ILE A 279 -17.58 16.08 -16.92
CA ILE A 279 -18.04 17.02 -17.95
C ILE A 279 -16.88 17.72 -18.66
N TYR A 280 -15.76 17.96 -17.97
CA TYR A 280 -14.57 18.58 -18.54
C TYR A 280 -13.68 17.57 -19.25
N TRP A 281 -13.73 16.30 -18.82
CA TRP A 281 -12.88 15.22 -19.36
C TRP A 281 -13.20 14.93 -20.82
N LEU A 282 -14.46 15.05 -21.24
CA LEU A 282 -14.88 14.79 -22.62
C LEU A 282 -14.07 15.61 -23.64
N ASN A 283 -14.00 16.93 -23.46
CA ASN A 283 -13.30 17.83 -24.37
C ASN A 283 -11.79 17.82 -24.13
N PHE A 284 -11.36 17.82 -22.86
CA PHE A 284 -9.94 17.81 -22.52
C PHE A 284 -9.21 16.58 -23.10
N PHE A 285 -9.75 15.37 -22.92
CA PHE A 285 -9.08 14.17 -23.44
C PHE A 285 -9.19 14.04 -24.96
N LYS A 286 -10.19 14.67 -25.59
CA LYS A 286 -10.29 14.77 -27.04
C LYS A 286 -9.16 15.64 -27.60
N GLU A 287 -8.88 16.79 -26.99
CA GLU A 287 -7.75 17.66 -27.35
C GLU A 287 -6.41 16.95 -27.12
N GLU A 288 -6.20 16.36 -25.95
CA GLU A 288 -4.99 15.61 -25.63
C GLU A 288 -4.72 14.45 -26.60
N PHE A 289 -5.76 13.73 -27.02
CA PHE A 289 -5.63 12.65 -28.00
C PHE A 289 -5.33 13.18 -29.41
N ASN A 290 -5.89 14.34 -29.79
CA ASN A 290 -5.58 14.95 -31.08
C ASN A 290 -4.11 15.39 -31.18
N ASP A 291 -3.53 15.85 -30.07
CA ASP A 291 -2.11 16.18 -29.95
C ASP A 291 -1.21 14.94 -30.00
N ASP A 292 -1.65 13.81 -29.44
CA ASP A 292 -0.88 12.56 -29.35
C ASP A 292 -1.69 11.33 -29.81
N LYS A 293 -1.96 11.27 -31.12
CA LYS A 293 -2.80 10.23 -31.74
C LYS A 293 -2.27 8.81 -31.60
N LYS A 294 -0.98 8.63 -31.27
CA LYS A 294 -0.35 7.31 -31.11
C LYS A 294 -0.46 6.76 -29.69
N HIS A 295 -0.96 7.56 -28.73
CA HIS A 295 -1.04 7.16 -27.34
C HIS A 295 -2.26 6.26 -27.07
N ASN A 296 -2.03 4.96 -26.97
CA ASN A 296 -3.08 3.95 -26.79
C ASN A 296 -4.01 4.24 -25.60
N THR A 297 -3.47 4.65 -24.45
CA THR A 297 -4.29 4.97 -23.26
C THR A 297 -5.19 6.19 -23.47
N LEU A 298 -4.70 7.25 -24.13
CA LEU A 298 -5.53 8.41 -24.50
C LEU A 298 -6.61 8.03 -25.51
N ALA A 299 -6.27 7.20 -26.49
CA ALA A 299 -7.23 6.67 -27.46
C ALA A 299 -8.36 5.91 -26.77
N ALA A 300 -8.02 5.05 -25.79
CA ALA A 300 -9.00 4.28 -25.04
C ALA A 300 -9.89 5.15 -24.14
N ILE A 301 -9.34 6.16 -23.46
CA ILE A 301 -10.12 7.13 -22.67
C ILE A 301 -11.06 7.92 -23.58
N ASN A 302 -10.55 8.45 -24.68
CA ASN A 302 -11.35 9.22 -25.63
C ASN A 302 -12.46 8.37 -26.24
N SER A 303 -12.17 7.14 -26.68
CA SER A 303 -13.18 6.20 -27.20
C SER A 303 -14.31 5.95 -26.18
N CYS A 304 -13.96 5.77 -24.91
CA CYS A 304 -14.93 5.54 -23.84
C CYS A 304 -15.81 6.78 -23.59
N LEU A 305 -15.21 7.98 -23.58
CA LEU A 305 -15.93 9.23 -23.37
C LEU A 305 -16.83 9.63 -24.55
N GLN A 306 -16.48 9.27 -25.78
CA GLN A 306 -17.30 9.54 -26.97
C GLN A 306 -18.44 8.51 -27.16
N ASN A 307 -18.40 7.37 -26.46
CA ASN A 307 -19.48 6.38 -26.49
C ASN A 307 -20.57 6.78 -25.47
N GLU A 308 -21.73 7.21 -25.96
CA GLU A 308 -22.84 7.67 -25.10
C GLU A 308 -23.30 6.63 -24.08
N GLN A 309 -23.31 5.34 -24.43
CA GLN A 309 -23.71 4.28 -23.51
C GLN A 309 -22.68 4.08 -22.40
N GLU A 310 -21.39 4.00 -22.75
CA GLU A 310 -20.32 3.83 -21.76
C GLU A 310 -20.23 5.04 -20.82
N LEU A 311 -20.30 6.26 -21.39
CA LEU A 311 -20.32 7.50 -20.62
C LEU A 311 -21.53 7.56 -19.68
N GLY A 312 -22.71 7.13 -20.14
CA GLY A 312 -23.92 7.05 -19.33
C GLY A 312 -23.75 6.10 -18.15
N ILE A 313 -23.25 4.87 -18.39
CA ILE A 313 -22.98 3.88 -17.33
C ILE A 313 -21.97 4.42 -16.32
N ILE A 314 -20.85 4.99 -16.78
CA ILE A 314 -19.82 5.60 -15.93
C ILE A 314 -20.42 6.72 -15.09
N THR A 315 -21.22 7.60 -15.69
CA THR A 315 -21.83 8.73 -15.01
C THR A 315 -22.82 8.27 -13.92
N ILE A 316 -23.62 7.25 -14.20
CA ILE A 316 -24.53 6.65 -13.22
C ILE A 316 -23.74 6.04 -12.05
N TYR A 317 -22.71 5.25 -12.33
CA TYR A 317 -21.87 4.64 -11.27
C TYR A 317 -21.11 5.69 -10.45
N LEU A 318 -20.57 6.74 -11.08
CA LEU A 318 -19.94 7.85 -10.37
C LEU A 318 -20.91 8.52 -9.40
N ASN A 319 -22.16 8.75 -9.82
CA ASN A 319 -23.19 9.36 -8.98
C ASN A 319 -23.61 8.44 -7.84
N PHE A 320 -23.87 7.16 -8.12
CA PHE A 320 -24.23 6.18 -7.10
C PHE A 320 -23.12 6.05 -6.05
N ILE A 321 -21.89 5.76 -6.48
CA ILE A 321 -20.79 5.54 -5.53
C ILE A 321 -20.48 6.81 -4.74
N SER A 322 -20.50 8.00 -5.37
CA SER A 322 -20.24 9.25 -4.64
C SER A 322 -21.31 9.56 -3.59
N SER A 323 -22.59 9.23 -3.86
CA SER A 323 -23.69 9.51 -2.94
C SER A 323 -23.74 8.50 -1.79
N TYR A 324 -23.48 7.23 -2.07
CA TYR A 324 -23.69 6.14 -1.10
C TYR A 324 -22.41 5.64 -0.42
N ALA A 325 -21.23 5.92 -0.95
CA ALA A 325 -19.99 5.53 -0.27
C ALA A 325 -19.61 6.47 0.89
N ASN A 326 -20.31 7.59 1.06
CA ASN A 326 -19.96 8.61 2.04
C ASN A 326 -19.92 8.06 3.48
N GLU A 327 -20.83 7.16 3.85
CA GLU A 327 -20.80 6.53 5.18
C GLU A 327 -19.52 5.71 5.41
N PHE A 328 -19.08 4.90 4.44
CA PHE A 328 -17.81 4.17 4.53
C PHE A 328 -16.62 5.12 4.66
N ILE A 329 -16.63 6.23 3.91
CA ILE A 329 -15.56 7.23 3.94
C ILE A 329 -15.50 7.91 5.29
N GLN A 330 -16.64 8.34 5.83
CA GLN A 330 -16.73 9.05 7.11
C GLN A 330 -16.33 8.16 8.27
N ASP A 331 -16.79 6.91 8.31
CA ASP A 331 -16.39 5.96 9.37
C ASP A 331 -14.91 5.61 9.29
N LEU A 332 -14.38 5.43 8.08
CA LEU A 332 -12.96 5.19 7.90
C LEU A 332 -12.12 6.41 8.30
N ASP A 333 -12.53 7.63 7.93
CA ASP A 333 -11.86 8.86 8.36
C ASP A 333 -11.98 9.06 9.88
N PHE A 334 -13.10 8.67 10.50
CA PHE A 334 -13.30 8.65 11.95
C PHE A 334 -12.31 7.71 12.66
N PHE A 335 -12.18 6.46 12.22
CA PHE A 335 -11.24 5.52 12.82
C PHE A 335 -9.76 5.87 12.54
N GLN A 336 -9.48 6.75 11.57
CA GLN A 336 -8.13 7.26 11.28
C GLN A 336 -7.73 8.48 12.13
N GLN A 337 -8.66 9.04 12.91
CA GLN A 337 -8.39 10.21 13.75
C GLN A 337 -7.27 9.91 14.75
N LEU A 338 -6.28 10.79 14.79
CA LEU A 338 -5.23 10.76 15.79
C LEU A 338 -5.55 11.75 16.89
N LYS A 339 -5.04 11.47 18.10
CA LYS A 339 -5.12 12.38 19.25
C LYS A 339 -6.55 12.81 19.58
N LYS A 340 -7.51 11.91 19.35
CA LYS A 340 -8.89 12.08 19.79
C LYS A 340 -9.34 10.86 20.58
N PRO A 341 -10.07 11.04 21.69
CA PRO A 341 -10.60 9.95 22.51
C PRO A 341 -11.82 9.29 21.84
N VAL A 342 -11.61 8.59 20.74
CA VAL A 342 -12.71 8.06 19.89
C VAL A 342 -13.25 6.71 20.35
N PHE A 343 -12.54 6.00 21.25
CA PHE A 343 -12.86 4.63 21.62
C PHE A 343 -14.29 4.42 22.16
N PRO A 344 -14.85 5.32 23.01
CA PRO A 344 -16.23 5.21 23.50
C PRO A 344 -17.31 5.34 22.42
N LEU A 345 -16.97 5.81 21.22
CA LEU A 345 -17.92 6.08 20.14
C LEU A 345 -17.91 4.98 19.06
N VAL A 346 -17.00 4.00 19.18
CA VAL A 346 -16.78 2.93 18.18
C VAL A 346 -18.02 2.06 18.01
N GLU A 347 -18.66 1.67 19.11
CA GLU A 347 -19.83 0.79 19.06
C GLU A 347 -20.98 1.42 18.28
N LEU A 348 -21.32 2.67 18.62
CA LEU A 348 -22.38 3.44 17.99
C LEU A 348 -22.14 3.60 16.49
N ARG A 349 -20.91 3.95 16.09
CA ARG A 349 -20.52 4.07 14.67
C ARG A 349 -20.77 2.78 13.91
N LEU A 350 -20.31 1.67 14.46
CA LEU A 350 -20.49 0.36 13.85
C LEU A 350 -21.97 -0.07 13.81
N GLN A 351 -22.80 0.29 14.80
CA GLN A 351 -24.25 0.05 14.76
C GLN A 351 -24.94 0.85 13.65
N HIS A 352 -24.59 2.13 13.50
CA HIS A 352 -25.05 2.96 12.38
C HIS A 352 -24.66 2.35 11.03
N LEU A 353 -23.41 1.93 10.88
CA LEU A 353 -22.95 1.28 9.66
C LEU A 353 -23.72 -0.01 9.36
N THR A 354 -24.01 -0.83 10.37
CA THR A 354 -24.88 -2.02 10.22
C THR A 354 -26.23 -1.64 9.64
N ALA A 355 -26.93 -0.71 10.31
CA ALA A 355 -28.27 -0.28 9.90
C ALA A 355 -28.26 0.32 8.48
N TYR A 356 -27.22 1.09 8.15
CA TYR A 356 -27.05 1.67 6.82
C TYR A 356 -26.92 0.59 5.73
N ILE A 357 -26.01 -0.36 5.90
CA ILE A 357 -25.80 -1.43 4.90
C ILE A 357 -27.06 -2.30 4.78
N GLU A 358 -27.70 -2.65 5.90
CA GLU A 358 -28.91 -3.48 5.92
C GLU A 358 -30.12 -2.79 5.29
N SER A 359 -30.23 -1.46 5.41
CA SER A 359 -31.28 -0.69 4.76
C SER A 359 -31.16 -0.79 3.22
N TYR A 360 -29.95 -0.61 2.67
CA TYR A 360 -29.78 -0.50 1.23
C TYR A 360 -29.63 -1.82 0.48
N ARG A 361 -29.22 -2.91 1.13
CA ARG A 361 -29.22 -4.25 0.50
C ARG A 361 -30.62 -4.70 0.07
N ASN A 362 -31.65 -4.29 0.82
CA ASN A 362 -33.04 -4.63 0.58
C ASN A 362 -33.84 -3.47 -0.07
N SER A 363 -33.16 -2.37 -0.44
CA SER A 363 -33.86 -1.19 -0.94
C SER A 363 -34.40 -1.39 -2.35
N THR A 364 -35.64 -0.97 -2.54
CA THR A 364 -36.27 -0.85 -3.87
C THR A 364 -36.04 0.53 -4.48
N ASP A 365 -35.44 1.47 -3.73
CA ASP A 365 -35.26 2.86 -4.15
C ASP A 365 -33.87 3.40 -3.80
N PHE A 366 -33.28 4.15 -4.73
CA PHE A 366 -32.01 4.87 -4.58
C PHE A 366 -32.17 6.37 -4.87
N GLY A 367 -33.40 6.87 -4.74
CA GLY A 367 -33.75 8.27 -4.78
C GLY A 367 -33.92 8.84 -6.20
N PRO A 368 -34.69 9.94 -6.32
CA PRO A 368 -35.11 10.48 -7.60
C PRO A 368 -33.95 11.01 -8.45
N SER A 369 -32.84 11.42 -7.80
CA SER A 369 -31.66 11.90 -8.53
C SER A 369 -31.00 10.81 -9.38
N LEU A 370 -30.94 9.57 -8.89
CA LEU A 370 -30.37 8.46 -9.66
C LEU A 370 -31.38 7.93 -10.67
N GLU A 371 -32.64 7.84 -10.28
CA GLU A 371 -33.72 7.45 -11.19
C GLU A 371 -33.76 8.34 -12.44
N ASN A 372 -33.84 9.66 -12.25
CA ASN A 372 -33.84 10.63 -13.34
C ASN A 372 -32.59 10.51 -14.22
N LEU A 373 -31.42 10.27 -13.61
CA LEU A 373 -30.17 10.11 -14.35
C LEU A 373 -30.17 8.84 -15.21
N ILE A 374 -30.65 7.72 -14.67
CA ILE A 374 -30.75 6.45 -15.39
C ILE A 374 -31.73 6.59 -16.57
N THR A 375 -32.90 7.20 -16.34
CA THR A 375 -33.90 7.47 -17.38
C THR A 375 -33.37 8.44 -18.45
N GLN A 376 -32.62 9.47 -18.06
CA GLN A 376 -32.02 10.43 -18.99
C GLN A 376 -31.10 9.73 -20.01
N TYR A 377 -30.33 8.73 -19.57
CA TYR A 377 -29.49 7.91 -20.44
C TYR A 377 -30.22 6.72 -21.08
N ARG A 378 -31.55 6.62 -20.90
CA ARG A 378 -32.42 5.59 -21.50
C ARG A 378 -32.08 4.15 -21.09
N PHE A 379 -31.58 3.97 -19.88
CA PHE A 379 -31.34 2.65 -19.30
C PHE A 379 -32.54 2.15 -18.46
N ASP A 380 -32.60 0.84 -18.22
CA ASP A 380 -33.57 0.26 -17.29
C ASP A 380 -33.13 0.51 -15.84
N ILE A 381 -34.00 1.16 -15.07
CA ILE A 381 -33.81 1.44 -13.64
C ILE A 381 -33.62 0.15 -12.85
N ASN A 382 -34.36 -0.91 -13.19
CA ASN A 382 -34.34 -2.16 -12.44
C ASN A 382 -32.99 -2.87 -12.54
N GLU A 383 -32.34 -2.81 -13.70
CA GLU A 383 -31.01 -3.38 -13.92
C GLU A 383 -29.96 -2.69 -13.04
N PHE A 384 -29.96 -1.35 -13.01
CA PHE A 384 -29.04 -0.58 -12.18
C PHE A 384 -29.31 -0.75 -10.68
N TYR A 385 -30.59 -0.73 -10.26
CA TYR A 385 -30.95 -0.95 -8.86
C TYR A 385 -30.56 -2.35 -8.38
N ALA A 386 -30.61 -3.36 -9.25
CA ALA A 386 -30.09 -4.70 -8.93
C ALA A 386 -28.57 -4.68 -8.69
N ILE A 387 -27.81 -3.94 -9.50
CA ILE A 387 -26.37 -3.75 -9.31
C ILE A 387 -26.06 -3.00 -8.01
N PHE A 388 -26.83 -1.96 -7.69
CA PHE A 388 -26.66 -1.18 -6.46
C PHE A 388 -26.92 -2.02 -5.21
N ARG A 389 -28.02 -2.78 -5.18
CA ARG A 389 -28.29 -3.76 -4.11
C ARG A 389 -27.15 -4.78 -3.97
N MET A 390 -26.64 -5.28 -5.09
CA MET A 390 -25.52 -6.23 -5.08
C MET A 390 -24.23 -5.61 -4.52
N ALA A 391 -23.97 -4.32 -4.77
CA ALA A 391 -22.87 -3.60 -4.14
C ALA A 391 -23.01 -3.59 -2.60
N PHE A 392 -24.20 -3.29 -2.10
CA PHE A 392 -24.49 -3.37 -0.66
C PHE A 392 -24.42 -4.80 -0.12
N GLU A 393 -24.85 -5.80 -0.88
CA GLU A 393 -24.80 -7.21 -0.50
C GLU A 393 -23.35 -7.72 -0.36
N VAL A 394 -22.44 -7.38 -1.28
CA VAL A 394 -21.02 -7.77 -1.14
C VAL A 394 -20.33 -7.06 0.03
N ALA A 395 -20.70 -5.79 0.29
CA ALA A 395 -20.24 -5.06 1.46
C ALA A 395 -20.76 -5.68 2.76
N TYR A 396 -22.05 -6.06 2.80
CA TYR A 396 -22.66 -6.76 3.93
C TYR A 396 -21.99 -8.09 4.23
N ASN A 397 -21.76 -8.92 3.21
CA ASN A 397 -21.07 -10.20 3.36
C ASN A 397 -19.66 -10.03 3.94
N LYS A 398 -18.96 -8.97 3.54
CA LYS A 398 -17.67 -8.62 4.15
C LYS A 398 -17.82 -8.11 5.57
N PHE A 399 -18.83 -7.28 5.85
CA PHE A 399 -19.12 -6.75 7.18
C PHE A 399 -19.38 -7.87 8.19
N ILE A 400 -20.29 -8.80 7.89
CA ILE A 400 -20.68 -9.89 8.81
C ILE A 400 -19.52 -10.85 9.12
N ALA A 401 -18.55 -10.97 8.20
CA ALA A 401 -17.36 -11.79 8.41
C ALA A 401 -16.38 -11.19 9.43
N HIS A 402 -16.49 -9.89 9.75
CA HIS A 402 -15.51 -9.18 10.57
C HIS A 402 -16.08 -8.46 11.80
N ILE A 403 -17.25 -7.81 11.70
CA ILE A 403 -17.74 -6.88 12.73
C ILE A 403 -18.60 -7.55 13.81
N PRO A 404 -19.62 -8.39 13.52
CA PRO A 404 -20.45 -8.99 14.56
C PRO A 404 -19.64 -9.80 15.57
N ASN A 405 -18.67 -10.57 15.07
CA ASN A 405 -17.77 -11.40 15.88
C ASN A 405 -16.43 -10.71 16.18
N HIS A 406 -16.40 -9.38 16.18
CA HIS A 406 -15.18 -8.65 16.48
C HIS A 406 -14.73 -8.93 17.93
N PRO A 407 -13.49 -9.39 18.19
CA PRO A 407 -13.08 -9.82 19.52
C PRO A 407 -13.20 -8.74 20.61
N SER A 408 -13.04 -7.47 20.22
CA SER A 408 -13.18 -6.31 21.11
C SER A 408 -14.60 -5.72 21.15
N ARG A 409 -15.59 -6.30 20.46
CA ARG A 409 -16.97 -5.79 20.45
C ARG A 409 -17.58 -5.64 21.85
N PRO A 410 -17.39 -6.59 22.80
CA PRO A 410 -17.87 -6.40 24.17
C PRO A 410 -17.22 -5.19 24.86
N LEU A 411 -15.92 -4.97 24.62
CA LEU A 411 -15.20 -3.83 25.16
C LEU A 411 -15.68 -2.50 24.53
N PHE A 412 -15.95 -2.47 23.22
CA PHE A 412 -16.54 -1.30 22.56
C PHE A 412 -17.89 -0.94 23.17
N ASN A 413 -18.75 -1.95 23.38
CA ASN A 413 -20.05 -1.78 24.02
C ASN A 413 -19.91 -1.19 25.42
N ALA A 414 -19.01 -1.74 26.23
CA ALA A 414 -18.82 -1.30 27.61
C ALA A 414 -18.21 0.10 27.71
N CYS A 415 -17.27 0.47 26.82
CA CYS A 415 -16.63 1.77 26.88
C CYS A 415 -17.54 2.94 26.49
N GLN A 416 -18.73 2.68 25.92
CA GLN A 416 -19.73 3.72 25.68
C GLN A 416 -20.13 4.45 26.95
N VAL A 417 -20.02 3.82 28.12
CA VAL A 417 -20.32 4.44 29.42
C VAL A 417 -19.45 5.64 29.72
N PHE A 418 -18.28 5.76 29.08
CA PHE A 418 -17.42 6.93 29.20
C PHE A 418 -17.83 8.10 28.30
N ASN A 419 -18.87 7.93 27.48
CA ASN A 419 -19.57 9.02 26.82
C ASN A 419 -20.78 9.43 27.69
N PRO A 420 -20.79 10.63 28.29
CA PRO A 420 -21.85 11.02 29.21
C PRO A 420 -23.23 11.12 28.53
N LYS A 421 -23.30 11.34 27.20
CA LYS A 421 -24.56 11.25 26.45
C LYS A 421 -25.18 9.86 26.46
N TYR A 422 -24.35 8.81 26.47
CA TYR A 422 -24.81 7.42 26.43
C TYR A 422 -25.51 7.02 27.74
N ILE A 423 -24.95 7.45 28.87
CA ILE A 423 -25.54 7.24 30.21
C ILE A 423 -26.78 8.11 30.40
N TYR A 424 -26.72 9.38 29.98
CA TYR A 424 -27.84 10.29 30.09
C TYR A 424 -29.07 9.84 29.29
N ALA A 425 -28.88 9.40 28.03
CA ALA A 425 -29.95 8.88 27.18
C ALA A 425 -30.31 7.41 27.50
N GLY A 426 -29.82 6.86 28.60
CA GLY A 426 -29.93 5.46 29.00
C GLY A 426 -31.09 5.16 29.94
N ASP A 427 -31.56 3.91 29.89
CA ASP A 427 -32.46 3.36 30.89
C ASP A 427 -31.71 2.98 32.18
N LEU A 428 -32.44 2.44 33.16
CA LEU A 428 -31.86 1.95 34.41
C LEU A 428 -30.85 0.81 34.20
N LEU A 429 -30.99 0.03 33.12
CA LEU A 429 -30.06 -1.05 32.79
C LEU A 429 -28.68 -0.48 32.42
N ARG A 430 -28.63 0.61 31.63
CA ARG A 430 -27.35 1.30 31.33
C ARG A 430 -26.65 1.88 32.55
N LYS A 431 -27.38 2.10 33.65
CA LYS A 431 -26.83 2.60 34.91
C LYS A 431 -26.31 1.48 35.81
N ASN A 432 -26.45 0.21 35.42
CA ASN A 432 -25.90 -0.92 36.18
C ASN A 432 -24.44 -1.19 35.79
N ILE A 433 -23.51 -0.76 36.63
CA ILE A 433 -22.05 -0.94 36.44
C ILE A 433 -21.65 -2.39 36.13
N ARG A 434 -22.36 -3.38 36.67
CA ARG A 434 -22.04 -4.80 36.49
C ARG A 434 -22.25 -5.29 35.05
N GLN A 435 -23.01 -4.58 34.23
CA GLN A 435 -23.15 -4.88 32.79
C GLN A 435 -21.85 -4.67 32.02
N TYR A 436 -20.90 -3.95 32.60
CA TYR A 436 -19.68 -3.50 31.95
C TYR A 436 -18.44 -4.17 32.52
N SER A 437 -18.57 -5.38 33.07
CA SER A 437 -17.52 -6.13 33.76
C SER A 437 -16.31 -6.52 32.90
N VAL A 438 -16.38 -6.33 31.58
CA VAL A 438 -15.22 -6.42 30.66
C VAL A 438 -14.19 -5.30 30.91
N ILE A 439 -14.64 -4.17 31.48
CA ILE A 439 -13.76 -3.18 32.08
C ILE A 439 -13.26 -3.78 33.39
N LYS A 440 -11.94 -3.95 33.52
CA LYS A 440 -11.31 -4.72 34.59
C LYS A 440 -11.70 -4.21 35.98
N GLU A 441 -11.72 -2.89 36.11
CA GLU A 441 -12.07 -2.18 37.35
C GLU A 441 -13.55 -2.38 37.73
N PHE A 442 -14.42 -2.74 36.78
CA PHE A 442 -15.85 -2.94 37.02
C PHE A 442 -16.22 -4.40 37.32
N THR A 443 -15.29 -5.35 37.17
CA THR A 443 -15.55 -6.75 37.53
C THR A 443 -15.83 -6.89 39.04
N ASN A 444 -15.00 -6.24 39.87
CA ASN A 444 -15.12 -6.21 41.33
C ASN A 444 -14.85 -4.77 41.83
N PRO A 445 -15.82 -3.85 41.68
CA PRO A 445 -15.64 -2.45 42.02
C PRO A 445 -15.55 -2.27 43.55
N SER A 446 -14.73 -1.31 44.00
CA SER A 446 -14.72 -0.87 45.39
C SER A 446 -15.99 -0.09 45.75
N ASP A 447 -16.29 0.05 47.04
CA ASP A 447 -17.41 0.85 47.51
C ASP A 447 -17.30 2.32 47.05
N ASP A 448 -16.09 2.88 47.08
CA ASP A 448 -15.81 4.23 46.58
C ASP A 448 -16.13 4.36 45.07
N LEU A 449 -15.76 3.36 44.27
CA LEU A 449 -16.07 3.36 42.84
C LEU A 449 -17.57 3.22 42.59
N LEU A 450 -18.27 2.42 43.39
CA LEU A 450 -19.73 2.30 43.32
C LEU A 450 -20.41 3.63 43.67
N GLN A 451 -19.90 4.36 44.66
CA GLN A 451 -20.39 5.69 45.03
C GLN A 451 -20.17 6.70 43.89
N GLU A 452 -18.95 6.79 43.35
CA GLU A 452 -18.65 7.67 42.21
C GLU A 452 -19.50 7.34 40.99
N TRP A 453 -19.71 6.06 40.70
CA TRP A 453 -20.59 5.61 39.63
C TRP A 453 -22.03 6.09 39.83
N GLY A 454 -22.56 5.97 41.05
CA GLY A 454 -23.90 6.47 41.40
C GLY A 454 -24.03 7.98 41.17
N ILE A 455 -23.02 8.75 41.56
CA ILE A 455 -22.97 10.21 41.31
C ILE A 455 -22.96 10.48 39.81
N TYR A 456 -22.08 9.82 39.05
CA TYR A 456 -21.97 9.97 37.60
C TYR A 456 -23.29 9.70 36.87
N CYS A 457 -23.99 8.61 37.22
CA CYS A 457 -25.29 8.27 36.65
C CYS A 457 -26.43 9.22 37.03
N GLY A 458 -26.24 10.04 38.06
CA GLY A 458 -27.17 11.07 38.53
C GLY A 458 -26.82 12.49 38.05
N LEU A 459 -25.72 12.70 37.32
CA LEU A 459 -25.38 14.02 36.80
C LEU A 459 -26.38 14.45 35.72
N GLU A 460 -27.12 15.52 36.00
CA GLU A 460 -27.86 16.26 35.00
C GLU A 460 -26.87 17.11 34.19
N ASN A 461 -26.69 16.77 32.92
CA ASN A 461 -25.82 17.51 32.02
C ASN A 461 -26.66 17.98 30.83
N GLU A 462 -26.65 19.28 30.54
CA GLU A 462 -27.10 19.80 29.25
C GLU A 462 -25.97 19.66 28.24
N PHE A 463 -26.15 18.83 27.21
CA PHE A 463 -25.14 18.63 26.17
C PHE A 463 -25.46 19.48 24.94
N LEU A 464 -24.85 20.66 24.84
CA LEU A 464 -24.86 21.46 23.62
C LEU A 464 -23.64 21.08 22.74
N GLY A 465 -23.89 20.48 21.57
CA GLY A 465 -22.84 20.18 20.59
C GLY A 465 -22.02 18.91 20.87
N GLU A 466 -20.82 18.82 20.28
CA GLU A 466 -19.89 17.71 20.48
C GLU A 466 -19.18 17.80 21.84
N ILE A 467 -18.87 16.65 22.45
CA ILE A 467 -18.21 16.59 23.76
C ILE A 467 -16.75 16.21 23.55
N GLU A 468 -15.85 17.05 24.05
CA GLU A 468 -14.44 16.70 24.22
C GLU A 468 -14.30 15.78 25.44
N LEU A 469 -14.32 14.46 25.20
CA LEU A 469 -14.40 13.46 26.26
C LEU A 469 -13.22 13.54 27.24
N ASP A 470 -12.02 13.85 26.76
CA ASP A 470 -10.84 14.04 27.61
C ASP A 470 -11.02 15.24 28.54
N GLN A 471 -11.45 16.39 28.04
CA GLN A 471 -11.72 17.58 28.86
C GLN A 471 -12.85 17.34 29.86
N TYR A 472 -13.91 16.64 29.44
CA TYR A 472 -14.99 16.24 30.34
C TYR A 472 -14.46 15.45 31.54
N TRP A 473 -13.69 14.39 31.30
CA TRP A 473 -13.16 13.54 32.39
C TRP A 473 -12.08 14.24 33.22
N LEU A 474 -11.25 15.10 32.62
CA LEU A 474 -10.30 15.94 33.37
C LEU A 474 -11.02 16.87 34.34
N ASN A 475 -12.11 17.52 33.90
CA ASN A 475 -12.91 18.42 34.73
C ASN A 475 -13.67 17.68 35.85
N LYS A 476 -13.85 16.36 35.73
CA LYS A 476 -14.49 15.52 36.74
C LYS A 476 -13.52 14.88 37.73
N MET A 477 -12.20 15.03 37.59
CA MET A 477 -11.23 14.40 38.49
C MET A 477 -11.37 14.80 39.96
N THR A 478 -11.84 16.01 40.27
CA THR A 478 -12.08 16.43 41.66
C THR A 478 -13.34 15.82 42.26
N GLN A 479 -14.38 15.62 41.44
CA GLN A 479 -15.68 15.08 41.86
C GLN A 479 -15.70 13.54 41.84
N LEU A 480 -15.01 12.93 40.87
CA LEU A 480 -15.02 11.50 40.54
C LEU A 480 -13.58 11.02 40.29
N PRO A 481 -12.67 11.09 41.28
CA PRO A 481 -11.25 10.82 41.07
C PRO A 481 -10.96 9.40 40.55
N ILE A 482 -11.62 8.37 41.05
CA ILE A 482 -11.37 6.98 40.65
C ILE A 482 -11.91 6.74 39.24
N LEU A 483 -13.18 7.06 39.01
CA LEU A 483 -13.87 6.84 37.75
C LEU A 483 -13.27 7.68 36.62
N SER A 484 -12.88 8.92 36.90
CA SER A 484 -12.23 9.78 35.89
C SER A 484 -10.87 9.22 35.47
N ASN A 485 -10.10 8.67 36.41
CA ASN A 485 -8.81 8.05 36.09
C ASN A 485 -9.00 6.80 35.21
N ILE A 486 -10.00 5.96 35.53
CA ILE A 486 -10.37 4.82 34.70
C ILE A 486 -10.83 5.29 33.31
N ALA A 487 -11.72 6.28 33.24
CA ALA A 487 -12.22 6.79 31.97
C ALA A 487 -11.08 7.30 31.08
N LEU A 488 -10.15 8.10 31.63
CA LEU A 488 -8.99 8.59 30.89
C LEU A 488 -8.09 7.46 30.36
N ASP A 489 -8.01 6.31 31.03
CA ASP A 489 -7.27 5.17 30.50
C ASP A 489 -8.02 4.48 29.34
N TYR A 490 -9.35 4.42 29.40
CA TYR A 490 -10.18 3.72 28.42
C TYR A 490 -10.57 4.55 27.18
N ILE A 491 -10.82 5.86 27.31
CA ILE A 491 -11.23 6.69 26.18
C ILE A 491 -10.13 6.83 25.11
N TRP A 492 -8.88 6.69 25.55
CA TRP A 492 -7.67 6.84 24.75
C TRP A 492 -7.15 5.52 24.17
N LEU A 493 -7.86 4.40 24.39
CA LEU A 493 -7.45 3.11 23.84
C LEU A 493 -7.39 3.18 22.30
N PRO A 494 -6.36 2.59 21.68
CA PRO A 494 -6.17 2.70 20.25
C PRO A 494 -7.14 1.79 19.49
N ILE A 495 -7.72 2.29 18.40
CA ILE A 495 -8.67 1.57 17.56
C ILE A 495 -8.15 1.30 16.13
N SER A 496 -7.04 1.93 15.75
CA SER A 496 -6.52 1.89 14.39
C SER A 496 -5.01 1.79 14.30
N SER A 497 -4.53 0.92 13.41
CA SER A 497 -3.11 0.73 13.10
C SER A 497 -2.55 1.82 12.18
N CYS A 498 -3.27 2.91 11.88
CA CYS A 498 -2.78 3.99 11.03
C CYS A 498 -1.46 4.61 11.49
N SER A 499 -1.21 4.67 12.80
CA SER A 499 0.08 5.15 13.33
C SER A 499 1.24 4.26 12.89
N VAL A 500 1.01 2.95 12.78
CA VAL A 500 1.95 1.98 12.20
C VAL A 500 2.12 2.28 10.70
N GLU A 501 1.05 2.47 9.95
CA GLU A 501 1.14 2.75 8.50
C GLU A 501 1.89 4.05 8.19
N ARG A 502 1.67 5.10 8.99
CA ARG A 502 2.42 6.35 8.88
C ARG A 502 3.91 6.15 9.19
N SER A 503 4.25 5.27 10.12
CA SER A 503 5.65 4.93 10.40
C SER A 503 6.34 4.29 9.18
N PHE A 504 5.63 3.48 8.37
CA PHE A 504 6.16 2.97 7.10
C PHE A 504 6.32 4.06 6.03
N SER A 505 5.41 5.03 5.98
CA SER A 505 5.55 6.16 5.04
C SER A 505 6.79 7.00 5.36
N MET A 506 7.07 7.21 6.64
CA MET A 506 8.25 7.93 7.09
C MET A 506 9.53 7.12 6.88
N TYR A 507 9.46 5.81 7.07
CA TYR A 507 10.51 4.88 6.74
C TYR A 507 10.95 4.99 5.27
N ASN A 508 9.98 5.04 4.33
CA ASN A 508 10.28 5.25 2.91
C ASN A 508 10.93 6.59 2.60
N SER A 509 10.75 7.62 3.44
CA SER A 509 11.45 8.91 3.30
C SER A 509 12.89 8.89 3.82
N LEU A 510 13.24 7.89 4.65
CA LEU A 510 14.61 7.69 5.14
C LEU A 510 15.45 6.89 4.14
N LEU A 511 14.81 6.01 3.36
CA LEU A 511 15.38 5.32 2.22
C LEU A 511 15.23 6.16 0.94
N ASP A 512 15.90 7.31 0.89
CA ASP A 512 16.03 8.10 -0.35
C ASP A 512 17.35 7.74 -1.06
N ASN A 513 17.43 8.03 -2.36
CA ASN A 513 18.57 7.75 -3.24
C ASN A 513 19.90 8.30 -2.69
N ASP A 514 19.85 9.33 -1.84
CA ASP A 514 21.00 9.99 -1.21
C ASP A 514 21.50 9.29 0.08
N ARG A 515 20.81 8.27 0.61
CA ARG A 515 21.14 7.61 1.91
C ARG A 515 21.45 6.11 1.78
N GLN A 516 22.45 5.78 0.95
CA GLN A 516 22.77 4.39 0.58
C GLN A 516 23.60 3.57 1.60
N ASN A 517 23.95 4.13 2.77
CA ASN A 517 24.90 3.49 3.71
C ASN A 517 24.37 3.32 5.15
N LEU A 518 23.05 3.25 5.36
CA LEU A 518 22.49 3.02 6.69
C LEU A 518 22.52 1.54 7.05
N SER A 519 23.17 1.20 8.17
CA SER A 519 23.03 -0.13 8.77
C SER A 519 21.58 -0.36 9.24
N LYS A 520 21.15 -1.63 9.39
CA LYS A 520 19.83 -1.97 9.95
C LYS A 520 19.61 -1.26 11.29
N ASP A 521 20.61 -1.27 12.18
CA ASP A 521 20.52 -0.62 13.50
C ASP A 521 20.39 0.90 13.40
N SER A 522 21.17 1.53 12.53
CA SER A 522 21.07 2.98 12.28
C SER A 522 19.67 3.34 11.77
N LEU A 523 19.12 2.53 10.87
CA LEU A 523 17.80 2.75 10.30
C LEU A 523 16.68 2.54 11.32
N LYS A 524 16.78 1.52 12.19
CA LYS A 524 15.86 1.34 13.33
C LYS A 524 15.85 2.58 14.22
N ARG A 525 17.03 3.04 14.64
CA ARG A 525 17.19 4.21 15.52
C ARG A 525 16.67 5.49 14.88
N LEU A 526 17.03 5.75 13.62
CA LEU A 526 16.53 6.91 12.88
C LEU A 526 15.01 6.86 12.72
N SER A 527 14.43 5.72 12.36
CA SER A 527 12.98 5.55 12.26
C SER A 527 12.29 5.89 13.59
N MET A 528 12.82 5.40 14.72
CA MET A 528 12.30 5.74 16.04
C MET A 528 12.45 7.23 16.36
N MET A 529 13.62 7.83 16.09
CA MET A 529 13.85 9.26 16.35
C MET A 529 12.93 10.16 15.53
N TYR A 530 12.77 9.89 14.23
CA TYR A 530 11.91 10.70 13.38
C TYR A 530 10.43 10.57 13.76
N PHE A 531 9.99 9.36 14.14
CA PHE A 531 8.59 9.14 14.54
C PHE A 531 8.29 9.83 15.87
N ASN A 532 9.15 9.61 16.87
CA ASN A 532 8.94 10.10 18.23
C ASN A 532 9.32 11.58 18.41
N GLY A 533 10.22 12.11 17.56
CA GLY A 533 10.74 13.47 17.64
C GLY A 533 9.90 14.52 16.90
N ARG A 534 9.04 14.10 15.95
CA ARG A 534 7.98 14.99 15.48
C ARG A 534 7.00 15.20 16.62
N ARG A 535 6.73 16.45 16.98
CA ARG A 535 5.45 16.80 17.60
C ARG A 535 4.38 16.49 16.54
N ILE A 536 3.90 15.25 16.52
CA ILE A 536 2.71 14.84 15.76
C ILE A 536 1.55 15.75 16.17
#